data_AF-A0A8J3IE98-F1
#
_entry.id   AF-A0A8J3IE98-F1
#
_cell.length_a   1.000
_cell.length_b   1.000
_cell.length_c   1.000
_cell.angle_alpha   90.00
_cell.angle_beta   90.00
_cell.angle_gamma   90.00
#
_symmetry.space_group_name_H-M   'P 1'
#
loop_
_entity.id
_entity.type
_entity.pdbx_description
1 polymer ?
#
loop_
_entity_poly.entity_id
_entity_poly.type
_entity_poly.pdbx_seq_one_letter_code
_entity_poly.pdbx_strand_id
1 'polypeptide(L)'
;MTVKGKRQDLWRAVDQHGNVLDMLVQSRRNTQAAERFFCKLLRGLKYAPRVIITDKLAGSVAAKKEILPSVEHRQHKGLNNRAENSHQPTR
;
A
#
# COMPACT_ATOMS: atom_id res chain seq x y z
N MET A 1 -9.29 6.87 -7.96
CA MET A 1 -10.68 6.46 -8.22
C MET A 1 -11.63 7.63 -7.97
N THR A 2 -12.82 7.64 -8.56
CA THR A 2 -13.84 8.66 -8.25
C THR A 2 -14.90 8.03 -7.36
N VAL A 3 -15.04 8.52 -6.13
CA VAL A 3 -16.08 8.06 -5.18
C VAL A 3 -16.99 9.24 -4.91
N LYS A 4 -18.30 9.07 -5.15
CA LYS A 4 -19.30 10.15 -4.98
C LYS A 4 -18.91 11.46 -5.68
N GLY A 5 -18.39 11.37 -6.91
CA GLY A 5 -17.98 12.53 -7.72
C GLY A 5 -16.66 13.20 -7.30
N LYS A 6 -15.97 12.71 -6.27
CA LYS A 6 -14.66 13.26 -5.84
C LYS A 6 -13.53 12.30 -6.17
N ARG A 7 -12.40 12.84 -6.67
CA ARG A 7 -11.16 12.07 -6.83
C ARG A 7 -10.64 11.65 -5.46
N GLN A 8 -10.43 10.36 -5.30
CA GLN A 8 -9.85 9.73 -4.13
C GLN A 8 -8.66 8.87 -4.56
N ASP A 9 -7.67 8.82 -3.70
CA ASP A 9 -6.54 7.91 -3.75
C ASP A 9 -6.89 6.57 -3.09
N LEU A 10 -6.50 5.48 -3.76
CA LEU A 10 -6.64 4.12 -3.26
C LEU A 10 -5.27 3.59 -2.87
N TRP A 11 -5.16 3.15 -1.62
CA TRP A 11 -4.07 2.32 -1.15
C TRP A 11 -4.58 0.88 -1.11
N ARG A 12 -3.85 -0.04 -1.72
CA ARG A 12 -4.17 -1.47 -1.69
C ARG A 12 -2.91 -2.26 -1.39
N ALA A 13 -3.01 -3.17 -0.43
CA ALA A 13 -1.95 -4.11 -0.10
C ALA A 13 -2.35 -5.47 -0.65
N VAL A 14 -1.41 -6.14 -1.31
CA VAL A 14 -1.59 -7.47 -1.88
C VAL A 14 -0.44 -8.37 -1.45
N ASP A 15 -0.74 -9.64 -1.24
CA ASP A 15 0.27 -10.64 -0.91
C ASP A 15 0.98 -11.19 -2.17
N GLN A 16 1.88 -12.15 -1.95
CA GLN A 16 2.61 -12.82 -3.01
C GLN A 16 1.75 -13.72 -3.93
N HIS A 17 0.51 -14.00 -3.54
CA HIS A 17 -0.45 -14.80 -4.31
C HIS A 17 -1.48 -13.92 -5.03
N GLY A 18 -1.46 -12.60 -4.80
CA GLY A 18 -2.43 -11.66 -5.37
C GLY A 18 -3.68 -11.47 -4.52
N ASN A 19 -3.72 -12.03 -3.31
CA ASN A 19 -4.81 -11.79 -2.37
C ASN A 19 -4.70 -10.37 -1.82
N VAL A 20 -5.84 -9.69 -1.77
CA VAL A 20 -5.93 -8.34 -1.20
C VAL A 20 -5.94 -8.46 0.32
N LEU A 21 -4.93 -7.90 0.97
CA LEU A 21 -4.77 -7.92 2.42
C LEU A 21 -5.49 -6.77 3.09
N ASP A 22 -5.41 -5.56 2.51
CA ASP A 22 -6.12 -4.39 3.01
C ASP A 22 -6.31 -3.33 1.91
N MET A 23 -7.30 -2.44 2.11
CA MET A 23 -7.59 -1.30 1.28
C MET A 23 -7.91 -0.06 2.12
N LEU A 24 -7.43 1.10 1.66
CA LEU A 24 -7.75 2.40 2.24
C LEU A 24 -8.04 3.40 1.13
N VAL A 25 -9.18 4.09 1.23
CA VAL A 25 -9.60 5.12 0.28
C VAL A 25 -9.57 6.46 0.99
N GLN A 26 -8.83 7.43 0.44
CA GLN A 26 -8.72 8.77 1.02
C GLN A 26 -8.65 9.86 -0.05
N SER A 27 -9.01 11.07 0.34
CA SER A 27 -9.16 12.19 -0.58
C SER A 27 -7.84 12.83 -0.97
N ARG A 28 -6.76 12.58 -0.23
CA ARG A 28 -5.41 13.08 -0.51
C ARG A 28 -4.36 12.03 -0.13
N ARG A 29 -3.31 11.91 -0.94
CA ARG A 29 -2.04 11.26 -0.55
C ARG A 29 -1.28 12.14 0.43
N ASN A 30 -1.15 11.70 1.68
CA ASN A 30 -0.22 12.27 2.66
C ASN A 30 0.52 11.14 3.39
N THR A 31 1.60 11.47 4.11
CA THR A 31 2.38 10.47 4.84
C THR A 31 1.57 9.80 5.95
N GLN A 32 0.72 10.57 6.64
CA GLN A 32 -0.14 10.07 7.72
C GLN A 32 -1.14 9.00 7.25
N ALA A 33 -1.65 9.11 6.03
CA ALA A 33 -2.48 8.11 5.37
C ALA A 33 -1.73 6.79 5.22
N ALA A 34 -0.48 6.87 4.72
CA ALA A 34 0.37 5.71 4.52
C ALA A 34 0.72 5.04 5.86
N GLU A 35 1.04 5.82 6.90
CA GLU A 35 1.29 5.32 8.25
C GLU A 35 0.07 4.59 8.82
N ARG A 36 -1.11 5.21 8.75
CA ARG A 36 -2.36 4.58 9.20
C ARG A 36 -2.63 3.29 8.44
N PHE A 37 -2.37 3.28 7.13
CA PHE A 37 -2.52 2.10 6.30
C PHE A 37 -1.59 0.97 6.74
N PHE A 38 -0.29 1.26 6.93
CA PHE A 38 0.66 0.26 7.42
C PHE A 38 0.30 -0.26 8.81
N CYS A 39 -0.08 0.62 9.74
CA CYS A 39 -0.53 0.21 11.08
C CYS A 39 -1.76 -0.70 11.02
N LYS A 40 -2.75 -0.38 10.17
CA LYS A 40 -3.95 -1.22 10.01
C LYS A 40 -3.61 -2.56 9.38
N LEU A 41 -2.81 -2.55 8.32
CA LEU A 41 -2.35 -3.76 7.63
C LEU A 41 -1.62 -4.68 8.61
N LEU A 42 -0.65 -4.16 9.36
CA LEU A 42 0.15 -4.96 10.30
C LEU A 42 -0.65 -5.49 11.49
N ARG A 43 -1.67 -4.75 11.95
CA ARG A 43 -2.60 -5.26 12.98
C ARG A 43 -3.43 -6.45 12.46
N GLY A 44 -3.77 -6.47 11.17
CA GLY A 44 -4.46 -7.58 10.53
C GLY A 44 -3.55 -8.76 10.23
N LEU A 45 -2.27 -8.51 9.98
CA LEU A 45 -1.27 -9.55 9.73
C LEU A 45 -0.80 -10.18 11.05
N LYS A 46 -0.95 -11.50 11.18
CA LYS A 46 -0.38 -12.27 12.30
C LYS A 46 1.14 -12.48 12.18
N TYR A 47 1.78 -11.86 11.19
CA TYR A 47 3.20 -12.03 10.88
C TYR A 47 3.81 -10.72 10.37
N ALA A 48 5.12 -10.56 10.60
CA ALA A 48 5.87 -9.45 10.02
C ALA A 48 6.28 -9.80 8.57
N PRO A 49 5.98 -8.94 7.58
CA PRO A 49 6.42 -9.18 6.21
C PRO A 49 7.95 -9.07 6.11
N ARG A 50 8.58 -10.00 5.39
CA ARG A 50 10.04 -9.97 5.15
C ARG A 50 10.46 -8.87 4.18
N VAL A 51 9.63 -8.65 3.15
CA VAL A 51 9.87 -7.67 2.09
C VAL A 51 8.59 -6.88 1.86
N ILE A 52 8.72 -5.57 1.72
CA ILE A 52 7.65 -4.69 1.25
C ILE A 52 8.05 -4.06 -0.07
N ILE A 53 7.08 -4.03 -0.98
CA ILE A 53 7.18 -3.36 -2.26
C ILE A 53 6.17 -2.21 -2.24
N THR A 54 6.66 -0.99 -2.43
CA THR A 54 5.79 0.19 -2.64
C THR A 54 6.20 0.88 -3.94
N ASP A 55 5.34 1.78 -4.39
CA ASP A 55 5.74 2.78 -5.38
C ASP A 55 6.82 3.72 -4.82
N LYS A 56 7.37 4.57 -5.70
CA LYS A 56 8.40 5.57 -5.38
C LYS A 56 7.82 6.85 -4.75
N LEU A 57 6.62 6.80 -4.17
CA LEU A 57 6.05 7.96 -3.51
C LEU A 57 6.76 8.24 -2.18
N ALA A 58 7.12 9.50 -1.96
CA ALA A 58 7.80 9.95 -0.74
C ALA A 58 7.02 9.60 0.54
N GLY A 59 5.68 9.69 0.50
CA GLY A 59 4.82 9.33 1.64
C GLY A 59 4.90 7.85 2.01
N SER A 60 4.91 6.95 1.03
CA SER A 60 5.05 5.50 1.23
C SER A 60 6.41 5.14 1.82
N VAL A 61 7.48 5.77 1.33
CA VAL A 61 8.86 5.58 1.80
C VAL A 61 9.02 6.04 3.24
N ALA A 62 8.55 7.26 3.56
CA ALA A 62 8.64 7.82 4.90
C ALA A 62 7.86 6.97 5.91
N ALA A 63 6.61 6.62 5.59
CA ALA A 63 5.79 5.78 6.45
C ALA A 63 6.38 4.38 6.67
N LYS A 64 6.93 3.76 5.62
CA LYS A 64 7.64 2.48 5.76
C LYS A 64 8.84 2.60 6.70
N LYS A 65 9.62 3.69 6.60
CA LYS A 65 10.82 3.90 7.40
C LYS A 65 10.49 3.98 8.90
N GLU A 66 9.39 4.64 9.24
CA GLU A 66 8.92 4.78 10.62
C GLU A 66 8.31 3.47 11.17
N ILE A 67 7.42 2.83 10.40
CA ILE A 67 6.62 1.70 10.91
C ILE A 67 7.35 0.35 10.78
N LEU A 68 8.20 0.19 9.76
CA LEU A 68 8.87 -1.07 9.43
C LEU A 68 10.35 -0.85 9.08
N PRO A 69 11.16 -0.31 10.02
CA PRO A 69 12.56 0.01 9.75
C PRO A 69 13.37 -1.23 9.33
N SER A 70 13.12 -2.38 9.95
CA SER A 70 13.86 -3.64 9.73
C SER A 70 13.40 -4.44 8.51
N VAL A 71 12.29 -4.06 7.86
CA VAL A 71 11.77 -4.79 6.69
C VAL A 71 12.51 -4.35 5.43
N GLU A 72 12.88 -5.30 4.57
CA GLU A 72 13.51 -4.98 3.29
C GLU A 72 12.53 -4.20 2.40
N HIS A 73 12.97 -3.05 1.87
CA HIS A 73 12.14 -2.24 0.97
C HIS A 73 12.65 -2.35 -0.46
N ARG A 74 11.79 -2.76 -1.38
CA ARG A 74 12.10 -2.81 -2.82
C ARG A 74 11.22 -1.85 -3.60
N GLN A 75 11.84 -1.14 -4.53
CA GLN A 75 11.15 -0.14 -5.39
C GLN A 75 11.58 -0.24 -6.87
N HIS A 76 12.10 -1.39 -7.29
CA HIS A 76 12.47 -1.59 -8.69
C HIS A 76 11.23 -1.50 -9.60
N LYS A 77 11.44 -0.98 -10.81
CA LYS A 77 10.36 -0.80 -11.80
C LYS A 77 9.65 -2.12 -12.04
N GLY A 78 8.33 -2.12 -11.93
CA GLY A 78 7.50 -3.29 -12.19
C GLY A 78 7.26 -4.22 -11.00
N LEU A 79 7.92 -4.03 -9.86
CA LEU A 79 7.68 -4.89 -8.68
C LEU A 79 6.31 -4.66 -8.05
N ASN A 80 5.78 -3.44 -8.16
CA ASN A 80 4.45 -3.09 -7.68
C ASN A 80 3.34 -3.44 -8.70
N ASN A 81 3.66 -4.03 -9.86
CA ASN A 81 2.68 -4.37 -10.90
C ASN A 81 1.52 -5.21 -10.36
N ARG A 82 1.76 -6.08 -9.38
CA ARG A 82 0.68 -6.86 -8.77
C ARG A 82 -0.31 -5.99 -8.01
N ALA A 83 0.18 -5.03 -7.24
CA ALA A 83 -0.66 -4.05 -6.58
C ALA A 83 -1.36 -3.15 -7.62
N GLU A 84 -0.65 -2.75 -8.67
CA GLU A 84 -1.22 -1.93 -9.74
C GLU A 84 -2.34 -2.65 -10.52
N ASN A 85 -2.10 -3.89 -10.92
CA ASN A 85 -3.10 -4.73 -11.61
C ASN A 85 -4.31 -5.00 -10.75
N SER A 86 -4.13 -5.10 -9.43
CA SER A 86 -5.25 -5.24 -8.51
C SER A 86 -6.15 -3.99 -8.47
N HIS A 87 -5.73 -2.84 -9.00
CA HIS A 87 -6.60 -1.68 -9.13
C HIS A 87 -7.56 -1.74 -10.32
N GLN A 88 -7.36 -2.68 -11.24
CA GLN A 88 -8.26 -2.84 -12.37
C GLN A 88 -9.61 -3.39 -11.89
N PRO A 89 -10.74 -2.85 -12.38
CA PRO A 89 -12.04 -3.47 -12.18
C PRO A 89 -11.99 -4.88 -12.79
N THR A 90 -12.35 -5.90 -12.01
CA THR A 90 -12.63 -7.22 -12.57
C THR A 90 -13.77 -7.04 -13.57
N ARG A 91 -13.48 -7.32 -14.84
CA ARG A 91 -14.39 -7.12 -15.97
C ARG A 91 -15.57 -8.09 -15.92
#